data_AF-A0A246GL47-F1
#
_entry.id   AF-A0A246GL47-F1
#
_cell.length_a   1.000
_cell.length_b   1.000
_cell.length_c   1.000
_cell.angle_alpha   90.00
_cell.angle_beta   90.00
_cell.angle_gamma   90.00
#
_symmetry.space_group_name_H-M   'P 1'
#
loop_
_entity.id
_entity.type
_entity.pdbx_description
1 polymer ?
#
loop_
_entity_poly.entity_id
_entity_poly.type
_entity_poly.pdbx_seq_one_letter_code
_entity_poly.pdbx_strand_id
1 'polypeptide(L)'
;MENLIRFRQSDLSKITVYRNGEIKFGEKIQIVPKDEEVFSFLKKSDARYVLLGIPEDIGIRANLGRRGAKTAWESTLQNVANIQHNKFCKGSQIIILGRVDVSQEMSQAEDLDPNNPDDRKQLFKIVENIDKEVSHIIYHIIKAGKVPIVIGGGHNNAYGNIKGTALGLGKSINAVNFDAHSDFRILEGRHSGNGFSYAFEEGFLKNYFIFGLHESYTSKNVLDIIKSKNDRVKYNTYDEIKIRQEKHYQSELKLAYEHIKGDSYGIEIDLDSVPNIPSSAMTLSGFSVEEVRQFCSFFAKHKNASYLHICEGAPSLGEDKNPQLVGKLIGYLITDFIKAHSSVLK
;
A
#
# COMPACT_ATOMS: atom_id res chain seq x y z
N MET A 1 -19.67 2.72 6.24
CA MET A 1 -18.81 2.52 5.05
C MET A 1 -19.67 2.72 3.81
N GLU A 2 -19.82 3.97 3.35
CA GLU A 2 -20.77 4.34 2.27
C GLU A 2 -20.09 4.32 0.89
N ASN A 3 -18.87 4.84 0.73
CA ASN A 3 -18.12 4.84 -0.54
C ASN A 3 -17.28 3.58 -0.75
N LEU A 4 -17.95 2.42 -0.79
CA LEU A 4 -17.33 1.11 -0.99
C LEU A 4 -18.09 0.28 -2.04
N ILE A 5 -17.42 -0.04 -3.15
CA ILE A 5 -17.90 -1.06 -4.09
C ILE A 5 -17.48 -2.43 -3.56
N ARG A 6 -18.43 -3.14 -2.96
CA ARG A 6 -18.22 -4.49 -2.42
C ARG A 6 -17.91 -5.49 -3.54
N PHE A 7 -16.91 -6.34 -3.33
CA PHE A 7 -16.63 -7.45 -4.24
C PHE A 7 -17.72 -8.52 -4.11
N ARG A 8 -18.15 -9.13 -5.22
CA ARG A 8 -19.24 -10.12 -5.20
C ARG A 8 -18.69 -11.52 -5.42
N GLN A 9 -19.41 -12.51 -4.88
CA GLN A 9 -19.10 -13.92 -5.10
C GLN A 9 -19.08 -14.26 -6.60
N SER A 10 -20.00 -13.67 -7.38
CA SER A 10 -20.04 -13.82 -8.84
C SER A 10 -18.77 -13.33 -9.54
N ASP A 11 -18.14 -12.29 -9.01
CA ASP A 11 -16.91 -11.72 -9.59
C ASP A 11 -15.72 -12.63 -9.27
N LEU A 12 -15.65 -13.16 -8.04
CA LEU A 12 -14.64 -14.14 -7.64
C LEU A 12 -14.71 -15.41 -8.50
N SER A 13 -15.91 -15.94 -8.73
CA SER A 13 -16.11 -17.12 -9.57
C SER A 13 -15.66 -16.92 -11.01
N LYS A 14 -15.81 -15.72 -11.58
CA LYS A 14 -15.37 -15.41 -12.95
C LYS A 14 -13.85 -15.43 -13.12
N ILE A 15 -13.11 -15.00 -12.09
CA ILE A 15 -11.64 -14.90 -12.16
C ILE A 15 -10.93 -16.16 -11.61
N THR A 16 -11.64 -17.06 -10.95
CA THR A 16 -11.08 -18.30 -10.40
C THR A 16 -11.03 -19.39 -11.46
N VAL A 17 -9.83 -19.83 -11.83
CA VAL A 17 -9.65 -20.88 -12.84
C VAL A 17 -9.63 -22.24 -12.17
N TYR A 18 -10.72 -23.01 -12.24
CA TYR A 18 -10.78 -24.34 -11.65
C TYR A 18 -9.91 -25.35 -12.39
N ARG A 19 -9.20 -26.21 -11.64
CA ARG A 19 -8.42 -27.31 -12.18
C ARG A 19 -8.49 -28.52 -11.27
N ASN A 20 -8.76 -29.70 -11.84
CA ASN A 20 -8.89 -30.92 -11.07
C ASN A 20 -7.60 -31.23 -10.28
N GLY A 21 -7.73 -31.59 -9.01
CA GLY A 21 -6.60 -31.86 -8.11
C GLY A 21 -5.96 -30.61 -7.47
N GLU A 22 -6.41 -29.40 -7.83
CA GLU A 22 -5.96 -28.15 -7.21
C GLU A 22 -7.09 -27.55 -6.36
N ILE A 23 -6.70 -26.79 -5.32
CA ILE A 23 -7.61 -25.88 -4.62
C ILE A 23 -6.96 -24.51 -4.69
N LYS A 24 -7.70 -23.52 -5.17
CA LYS A 24 -7.23 -22.14 -5.29
C LYS A 24 -7.80 -21.24 -4.22
N PHE A 25 -7.18 -20.07 -4.08
CA PHE A 25 -7.62 -19.03 -3.17
C PHE A 25 -9.06 -18.61 -3.44
N GLY A 26 -9.44 -18.42 -4.71
CA GLY A 26 -10.80 -18.01 -5.07
C GLY A 26 -11.90 -19.00 -4.68
N GLU A 27 -11.54 -20.24 -4.32
CA GLU A 27 -12.48 -21.24 -3.81
C GLU A 27 -12.63 -21.19 -2.28
N LYS A 28 -11.75 -20.46 -1.58
CA LYS A 28 -11.65 -20.47 -0.11
C LYS A 28 -11.67 -19.08 0.52
N ILE A 29 -11.39 -18.02 -0.24
CA ILE A 29 -11.50 -16.63 0.19
C ILE A 29 -12.93 -16.33 0.59
N GLN A 30 -13.08 -15.54 1.64
CA GLN A 30 -14.38 -15.10 2.13
C GLN A 30 -14.80 -13.82 1.41
N ILE A 31 -16.09 -13.73 1.07
CA ILE A 31 -16.74 -12.54 0.51
C ILE A 31 -17.85 -12.13 1.47
N VAL A 32 -18.00 -10.82 1.69
CA VAL A 32 -19.11 -10.29 2.48
C VAL A 32 -20.43 -10.60 1.75
N PRO A 33 -21.38 -11.34 2.36
CA PRO A 33 -22.67 -11.61 1.73
C PRO A 33 -23.42 -10.31 1.41
N LYS A 34 -24.22 -10.32 0.34
CA LYS A 34 -24.96 -9.14 -0.13
C LYS A 34 -25.91 -8.58 0.96
N ASP A 35 -26.52 -9.48 1.72
CA ASP A 35 -27.57 -9.16 2.69
C ASP A 35 -27.00 -8.95 4.11
N GLU A 36 -25.68 -9.02 4.28
CA GLU A 36 -25.01 -8.74 5.55
C GLU A 36 -24.40 -7.32 5.58
N GLU A 37 -24.43 -6.70 6.76
CA GLU A 37 -23.72 -5.46 7.03
C GLU A 37 -22.21 -5.74 7.17
N VAL A 38 -21.39 -4.91 6.52
CA VAL A 38 -19.94 -5.16 6.37
C VAL A 38 -19.25 -5.27 7.72
N PHE A 39 -19.41 -4.28 8.59
CA PHE A 39 -18.69 -4.24 9.87
C PHE A 39 -19.05 -5.43 10.76
N SER A 40 -20.32 -5.81 10.77
CA SER A 40 -20.85 -6.97 11.48
C SER A 40 -20.24 -8.28 10.95
N PHE A 41 -20.19 -8.45 9.63
CA PHE A 41 -19.53 -9.60 9.01
C PHE A 41 -18.03 -9.64 9.31
N LEU A 42 -17.34 -8.50 9.20
CA LEU A 42 -15.92 -8.40 9.53
C LEU A 42 -15.69 -8.87 10.97
N LYS A 43 -16.46 -8.38 11.96
CA LYS A 43 -16.32 -8.81 13.35
C LYS A 43 -16.55 -10.30 13.57
N LYS A 44 -17.54 -10.90 12.88
CA LYS A 44 -17.92 -12.31 13.03
C LYS A 44 -16.96 -13.28 12.35
N SER A 45 -16.37 -12.89 11.23
CA SER A 45 -15.52 -13.78 10.43
C SER A 45 -14.22 -14.14 11.16
N ASP A 46 -13.76 -15.38 11.03
CA ASP A 46 -12.43 -15.81 11.51
C ASP A 46 -11.28 -15.40 10.58
N ALA A 47 -11.58 -14.91 9.37
CA ALA A 47 -10.54 -14.36 8.49
C ALA A 47 -9.93 -13.12 9.14
N ARG A 48 -8.61 -13.00 9.03
CA ARG A 48 -7.84 -11.95 9.70
C ARG A 48 -7.52 -10.78 8.78
N TYR A 49 -7.33 -11.06 7.50
CA TYR A 49 -6.83 -10.10 6.52
C TYR A 49 -7.96 -9.62 5.63
N VAL A 50 -8.01 -8.33 5.37
CA VAL A 50 -9.02 -7.71 4.52
C VAL A 50 -8.32 -7.05 3.34
N LEU A 51 -8.56 -7.57 2.13
CA LEU A 51 -8.08 -6.97 0.89
C LEU A 51 -9.00 -5.82 0.48
N LEU A 52 -8.41 -4.66 0.24
CA LEU A 52 -9.07 -3.44 -0.19
C LEU A 52 -8.29 -2.81 -1.35
N GLY A 53 -8.97 -2.47 -2.45
CA GLY A 53 -8.39 -1.71 -3.55
C GLY A 53 -8.69 -0.21 -3.45
N ILE A 54 -7.76 0.63 -3.89
CA ILE A 54 -7.99 2.08 -4.10
C ILE A 54 -7.63 2.42 -5.56
N PRO A 55 -8.52 2.19 -6.53
CA PRO A 55 -8.19 2.26 -7.95
C PRO A 55 -8.17 3.72 -8.47
N GLU A 56 -7.21 4.52 -8.03
CA GLU A 56 -7.01 5.92 -8.44
C GLU A 56 -5.55 6.22 -8.83
N ASP A 57 -5.35 7.33 -9.53
CA ASP A 57 -4.03 7.90 -9.85
C ASP A 57 -4.01 9.44 -9.76
N ILE A 58 -4.96 10.02 -9.04
CA ILE A 58 -5.17 11.47 -8.94
C ILE A 58 -4.05 12.11 -8.13
N GLY A 59 -3.64 11.48 -7.02
CA GLY A 59 -2.51 11.96 -6.22
C GLY A 59 -1.19 11.92 -6.98
N ILE A 60 -1.00 10.91 -7.85
CA ILE A 60 0.14 10.81 -8.76
C ILE A 60 0.13 11.98 -9.73
N ARG A 61 -1.00 12.24 -10.38
CA ARG A 61 -1.17 13.34 -11.34
C ARG A 61 -0.95 14.70 -10.68
N ALA A 62 -1.47 14.90 -9.47
CA ALA A 62 -1.26 16.11 -8.67
C ALA A 62 0.24 16.34 -8.33
N ASN A 63 1.02 15.27 -8.28
CA ASN A 63 2.48 15.28 -8.12
C ASN A 63 3.23 15.22 -9.46
N LEU A 64 2.56 15.56 -10.59
CA LEU A 64 3.14 15.58 -11.93
C LEU A 64 3.61 14.21 -12.46
N GLY A 65 3.12 13.11 -11.86
CA GLY A 65 3.40 11.75 -12.29
C GLY A 65 2.50 11.26 -13.43
N ARG A 66 2.79 10.05 -13.93
CA ARG A 66 2.05 9.41 -15.02
C ARG A 66 0.88 8.58 -14.49
N ARG A 67 -0.29 8.73 -15.12
CA ARG A 67 -1.51 7.95 -14.84
C ARG A 67 -1.30 6.44 -15.09
N GLY A 68 -2.03 5.58 -14.36
CA GLY A 68 -2.03 4.13 -14.58
C GLY A 68 -2.19 3.27 -13.33
N ALA A 69 -1.83 3.78 -12.15
CA ALA A 69 -1.86 3.01 -10.90
C ALA A 69 -3.25 2.47 -10.53
N LYS A 70 -4.33 3.11 -11.02
CA LYS A 70 -5.70 2.64 -10.88
C LYS A 70 -5.94 1.19 -11.35
N THR A 71 -5.11 0.70 -12.28
CA THR A 71 -5.23 -0.64 -12.87
C THR A 71 -4.61 -1.76 -12.02
N ALA A 72 -3.90 -1.43 -10.94
CA ALA A 72 -3.27 -2.41 -10.05
C ALA A 72 -4.27 -3.38 -9.42
N TRP A 73 -5.44 -2.87 -9.05
CA TRP A 73 -6.44 -3.64 -8.31
C TRP A 73 -6.96 -4.82 -9.12
N GLU A 74 -7.41 -4.60 -10.35
CA GLU A 74 -7.95 -5.69 -11.18
C GLU A 74 -6.86 -6.73 -11.51
N SER A 75 -5.65 -6.27 -11.87
CA SER A 75 -4.52 -7.17 -12.17
C SER A 75 -4.15 -8.04 -10.95
N THR A 76 -4.18 -7.45 -9.76
CA THR A 76 -3.91 -8.16 -8.49
C THR A 76 -4.96 -9.23 -8.23
N LEU A 77 -6.25 -8.91 -8.33
CA LEU A 77 -7.32 -9.84 -8.00
C LEU A 77 -7.28 -11.10 -8.88
N GLN A 78 -7.04 -10.95 -10.19
CA GLN A 78 -6.93 -12.08 -11.11
C GLN A 78 -5.81 -13.05 -10.69
N ASN A 79 -4.68 -12.52 -10.22
CA ASN A 79 -3.57 -13.34 -9.75
C ASN A 79 -3.86 -13.96 -8.37
N VAL A 80 -4.34 -13.16 -7.41
CA VAL A 80 -4.61 -13.59 -6.03
C VAL A 80 -5.64 -14.72 -5.98
N ALA A 81 -6.73 -14.62 -6.76
CA ALA A 81 -7.75 -15.66 -6.82
C ALA A 81 -7.19 -17.01 -7.28
N ASN A 82 -6.10 -17.02 -8.04
CA ASN A 82 -5.49 -18.22 -8.62
C ASN A 82 -4.26 -18.74 -7.87
N ILE A 83 -3.92 -18.15 -6.72
CA ILE A 83 -2.88 -18.69 -5.84
C ILE A 83 -3.33 -20.03 -5.28
N GLN A 84 -2.41 -20.99 -5.18
CA GLN A 84 -2.68 -22.31 -4.62
C GLN A 84 -3.03 -22.21 -3.11
N HIS A 85 -4.16 -22.80 -2.73
CA HIS A 85 -4.51 -23.05 -1.34
C HIS A 85 -3.83 -24.35 -0.89
N ASN A 86 -2.85 -24.25 0.00
CA ASN A 86 -2.07 -25.40 0.46
C ASN A 86 -1.58 -25.22 1.90
N LYS A 87 -0.59 -25.98 2.35
CA LYS A 87 -0.06 -25.88 3.73
C LYS A 87 0.62 -24.55 4.05
N PHE A 88 1.10 -23.83 3.03
CA PHE A 88 1.81 -22.55 3.17
C PHE A 88 0.91 -21.34 2.94
N CYS A 89 -0.10 -21.47 2.07
CA CYS A 89 -0.96 -20.38 1.63
C CYS A 89 -2.42 -20.73 1.92
N LYS A 90 -3.09 -19.97 2.78
CA LYS A 90 -4.48 -20.24 3.20
C LYS A 90 -5.42 -19.11 2.81
N GLY A 91 -6.08 -19.25 1.66
CA GLY A 91 -7.07 -18.28 1.18
C GLY A 91 -8.22 -18.01 2.17
N SER A 92 -8.55 -18.98 3.05
CA SER A 92 -9.60 -18.82 4.07
C SER A 92 -9.31 -17.77 5.15
N GLN A 93 -8.05 -17.30 5.25
CA GLN A 93 -7.66 -16.23 6.17
C GLN A 93 -7.98 -14.82 5.62
N ILE A 94 -8.47 -14.75 4.38
CA ILE A 94 -8.64 -13.51 3.63
C ILE A 94 -10.13 -13.25 3.39
N ILE A 95 -10.52 -11.99 3.58
CA ILE A 95 -11.75 -11.40 3.04
C ILE A 95 -11.37 -10.48 1.89
N ILE A 96 -11.99 -10.61 0.72
CA ILE A 96 -11.95 -9.54 -0.28
C ILE A 96 -13.13 -8.62 -0.01
N LEU A 97 -12.85 -7.43 0.51
CA LEU A 97 -13.90 -6.45 0.80
C LEU A 97 -14.42 -5.80 -0.49
N GLY A 98 -13.50 -5.48 -1.40
CA GLY A 98 -13.80 -4.72 -2.61
C GLY A 98 -12.86 -3.55 -2.76
N ARG A 99 -13.37 -2.44 -3.27
CA ARG A 99 -12.59 -1.25 -3.56
C ARG A 99 -13.31 0.02 -3.13
N VAL A 100 -12.54 1.03 -2.75
CA VAL A 100 -13.08 2.38 -2.52
C VAL A 100 -13.74 2.86 -3.80
N ASP A 101 -14.95 3.40 -3.70
CA ASP A 101 -15.61 4.03 -4.84
C ASP A 101 -15.01 5.42 -5.07
N VAL A 102 -14.13 5.52 -6.06
CA VAL A 102 -13.48 6.76 -6.48
C VAL A 102 -13.97 7.22 -7.86
N SER A 103 -15.12 6.69 -8.32
CA SER A 103 -15.61 6.92 -9.67
C SER A 103 -15.93 8.40 -9.93
N GLN A 104 -16.51 9.08 -8.93
CA GLN A 104 -16.82 10.50 -9.01
C GLN A 104 -15.54 11.35 -9.03
N GLU A 105 -14.59 11.06 -8.15
CA GLU A 105 -13.29 11.74 -8.05
C GLU A 105 -12.49 11.59 -9.34
N MET A 106 -12.44 10.37 -9.88
CA MET A 106 -11.77 10.09 -11.16
C MET A 106 -12.43 10.86 -12.31
N SER A 107 -13.77 10.92 -12.35
CA SER A 107 -14.50 11.69 -13.37
C SER A 107 -14.25 13.19 -13.23
N GLN A 108 -14.22 13.74 -12.02
CA GLN A 108 -13.91 15.16 -11.78
C GLN A 108 -12.49 15.50 -12.19
N ALA A 109 -11.56 14.56 -12.03
CA ALA A 109 -10.17 14.76 -12.36
C ALA A 109 -9.86 14.56 -13.84
N GLU A 110 -10.67 13.89 -14.66
CA GLU A 110 -10.27 13.38 -15.98
C GLU A 110 -9.61 14.46 -16.87
N ASP A 111 -10.22 15.64 -16.98
CA ASP A 111 -9.79 16.72 -17.89
C ASP A 111 -8.86 17.76 -17.23
N LEU A 112 -8.53 17.61 -15.94
CA LEU A 112 -7.66 18.56 -15.23
C LEU A 112 -6.20 18.41 -15.67
N ASP A 113 -5.57 19.52 -16.08
CA ASP A 113 -4.15 19.59 -16.42
C ASP A 113 -3.31 19.88 -15.17
N PRO A 114 -2.46 18.94 -14.70
CA PRO A 114 -1.65 19.17 -13.52
C PRO A 114 -0.56 20.24 -13.70
N ASN A 115 -0.27 20.68 -14.93
CA ASN A 115 0.62 21.82 -15.19
C ASN A 115 -0.09 23.18 -15.09
N ASN A 116 -1.43 23.19 -15.12
CA ASN A 116 -2.21 24.39 -14.84
C ASN A 116 -2.35 24.56 -13.31
N PRO A 117 -1.94 25.71 -12.73
CA PRO A 117 -1.97 25.90 -11.28
C PRO A 117 -3.36 25.79 -10.63
N ASP A 118 -4.43 26.19 -11.31
CA ASP A 118 -5.78 26.15 -10.73
C ASP A 118 -6.40 24.76 -10.83
N ASP A 119 -6.14 24.04 -11.92
CA ASP A 119 -6.50 22.63 -12.05
C ASP A 119 -5.73 21.76 -11.05
N ARG A 120 -4.43 22.03 -10.83
CA ARG A 120 -3.62 21.33 -9.81
C ARG A 120 -4.18 21.53 -8.41
N LYS A 121 -4.67 22.74 -8.07
CA LYS A 121 -5.39 22.97 -6.80
C LYS A 121 -6.69 22.17 -6.69
N GLN A 122 -7.40 21.96 -7.80
CA GLN A 122 -8.59 21.10 -7.82
C GLN A 122 -8.20 19.64 -7.58
N LEU A 123 -7.14 19.15 -8.22
CA LEU A 123 -6.61 17.81 -7.95
C LEU A 123 -6.27 17.61 -6.46
N PHE A 124 -5.63 18.60 -5.82
CA PHE A 124 -5.34 18.54 -4.37
C PHE A 124 -6.60 18.33 -3.52
N LYS A 125 -7.67 19.08 -3.81
CA LYS A 125 -8.96 18.95 -3.09
C LYS A 125 -9.62 17.59 -3.33
N ILE A 126 -9.47 17.03 -4.53
CA ILE A 126 -9.98 15.69 -4.84
C ILE A 126 -9.23 14.64 -4.01
N VAL A 127 -7.90 14.73 -3.91
CA VAL A 127 -7.09 13.83 -3.07
C VAL A 127 -7.50 13.93 -1.59
N GLU A 128 -7.76 15.14 -1.08
CA GLU A 128 -8.27 15.34 0.29
C GLU A 128 -9.62 14.64 0.56
N ASN A 129 -10.47 14.50 -0.47
CA ASN A 129 -11.72 13.76 -0.34
C ASN A 129 -11.49 12.25 -0.32
N ILE A 130 -10.61 11.74 -1.19
CA ILE A 130 -10.18 10.33 -1.17
C ILE A 130 -9.59 9.98 0.20
N ASP A 131 -8.73 10.85 0.75
CA ASP A 131 -8.10 10.67 2.06
C ASP A 131 -9.14 10.44 3.18
N LYS A 132 -10.28 11.14 3.15
CA LYS A 132 -11.38 10.96 4.12
C LYS A 132 -12.03 9.58 4.01
N GLU A 133 -12.33 9.15 2.78
CA GLU A 133 -12.98 7.87 2.53
C GLU A 133 -12.08 6.68 2.89
N VAL A 134 -10.82 6.76 2.47
CA VAL A 134 -9.81 5.75 2.83
C VAL A 134 -9.65 5.67 4.34
N SER A 135 -9.48 6.82 5.03
CA SER A 135 -9.38 6.87 6.50
C SER A 135 -10.58 6.21 7.18
N HIS A 136 -11.79 6.50 6.70
CA HIS A 136 -13.04 6.00 7.27
C HIS A 136 -13.18 4.47 7.11
N ILE A 137 -12.85 3.93 5.93
CA ILE A 137 -12.91 2.49 5.66
C ILE A 137 -11.83 1.75 6.48
N ILE A 138 -10.59 2.24 6.47
CA ILE A 138 -9.49 1.61 7.22
C ILE A 138 -9.79 1.63 8.73
N TYR A 139 -10.34 2.72 9.26
CA TYR A 139 -10.81 2.80 10.64
C TYR A 139 -11.78 1.66 10.99
N HIS A 140 -12.78 1.39 10.13
CA HIS A 140 -13.76 0.33 10.37
C HIS A 140 -13.15 -1.07 10.29
N ILE A 141 -12.22 -1.30 9.37
CA ILE A 141 -11.49 -2.58 9.27
C ILE A 141 -10.69 -2.84 10.55
N ILE A 142 -9.95 -1.84 11.02
CA ILE A 142 -9.15 -1.92 12.25
C ILE A 142 -10.04 -2.08 13.49
N LYS A 143 -11.15 -1.34 13.59
CA LYS A 143 -12.14 -1.50 14.69
C LYS A 143 -12.82 -2.86 14.70
N ALA A 144 -12.88 -3.56 13.57
CA ALA A 144 -13.34 -4.94 13.50
C ALA A 144 -12.27 -5.97 13.90
N GLY A 145 -11.07 -5.52 14.32
CA GLY A 145 -9.97 -6.38 14.72
C GLY A 145 -9.27 -7.08 13.54
N LYS A 146 -9.35 -6.49 12.34
CA LYS A 146 -8.77 -7.03 11.11
C LYS A 146 -7.53 -6.25 10.68
N VAL A 147 -6.74 -6.88 9.82
CA VAL A 147 -5.52 -6.31 9.25
C VAL A 147 -5.78 -5.94 7.78
N PRO A 148 -5.83 -4.65 7.42
CA PRO A 148 -5.96 -4.23 6.04
C PRO A 148 -4.72 -4.63 5.21
N ILE A 149 -4.98 -5.08 3.98
CA ILE A 149 -3.99 -5.21 2.91
C ILE A 149 -4.51 -4.39 1.73
N VAL A 150 -3.88 -3.26 1.50
CA VAL A 150 -4.35 -2.20 0.61
C VAL A 150 -3.57 -2.19 -0.69
N ILE A 151 -4.25 -2.17 -1.83
CA ILE A 151 -3.66 -2.31 -3.17
C ILE A 151 -4.00 -1.12 -4.06
N GLY A 152 -2.97 -0.46 -4.58
CA GLY A 152 -3.09 0.80 -5.31
C GLY A 152 -3.66 1.91 -4.41
N GLY A 153 -3.87 3.13 -4.90
CA GLY A 153 -3.49 3.70 -6.18
C GLY A 153 -2.14 4.37 -6.05
N GLY A 154 -2.12 5.70 -5.97
CA GLY A 154 -0.90 6.43 -5.64
C GLY A 154 -0.52 6.32 -4.17
N HIS A 155 0.72 6.69 -3.87
CA HIS A 155 1.24 6.69 -2.50
C HIS A 155 0.60 7.77 -1.60
N ASN A 156 -0.22 8.67 -2.15
CA ASN A 156 -1.07 9.59 -1.38
C ASN A 156 -1.94 8.84 -0.35
N ASN A 157 -2.37 7.63 -0.70
CA ASN A 157 -3.25 6.80 0.13
C ASN A 157 -2.60 6.37 1.46
N ALA A 158 -1.27 6.47 1.60
CA ALA A 158 -0.60 6.26 2.89
C ALA A 158 -1.17 7.16 3.99
N TYR A 159 -1.56 8.40 3.68
CA TYR A 159 -2.20 9.29 4.66
C TYR A 159 -3.48 8.66 5.22
N GLY A 160 -4.39 8.21 4.35
CA GLY A 160 -5.65 7.59 4.75
C GLY A 160 -5.44 6.28 5.52
N ASN A 161 -4.48 5.47 5.08
CA ASN A 161 -4.11 4.21 5.75
C ASN A 161 -3.59 4.46 7.18
N ILE A 162 -2.69 5.43 7.34
CA ILE A 162 -2.11 5.79 8.62
C ILE A 162 -3.18 6.38 9.55
N LYS A 163 -3.93 7.39 9.07
CA LYS A 163 -4.96 8.08 9.85
C LYS A 163 -6.08 7.13 10.28
N GLY A 164 -6.61 6.34 9.36
CA GLY A 164 -7.64 5.34 9.67
C GLY A 164 -7.16 4.32 10.70
N THR A 165 -5.92 3.85 10.57
CA THR A 165 -5.33 2.90 11.52
C THR A 165 -5.14 3.52 12.89
N ALA A 166 -4.57 4.73 12.96
CA ALA A 166 -4.35 5.45 14.19
C ALA A 166 -5.66 5.71 14.96
N LEU A 167 -6.70 6.19 14.25
CA LEU A 167 -8.04 6.39 14.82
C LEU A 167 -8.65 5.06 15.29
N GLY A 168 -8.46 3.98 14.52
CA GLY A 168 -8.99 2.65 14.85
C GLY A 168 -8.39 2.11 16.15
N LEU A 169 -7.08 2.29 16.31
CA LEU A 169 -6.33 1.90 17.51
C LEU A 169 -6.44 2.90 18.66
N GLY A 170 -6.90 4.13 18.40
CA GLY A 170 -7.01 5.20 19.39
C GLY A 170 -5.66 5.83 19.79
N LYS A 171 -4.63 5.70 18.96
CA LYS A 171 -3.28 6.24 19.18
C LYS A 171 -2.54 6.41 17.84
N SER A 172 -1.52 7.26 17.83
CA SER A 172 -0.61 7.35 16.67
C SER A 172 0.15 6.05 16.45
N ILE A 173 0.57 5.82 15.20
CA ILE A 173 1.31 4.64 14.78
C ILE A 173 2.65 5.04 14.16
N ASN A 174 3.51 4.07 13.90
CA ASN A 174 4.73 4.27 13.11
C ASN A 174 4.52 3.79 11.66
N ALA A 175 5.49 4.06 10.78
CA ALA A 175 5.51 3.48 9.44
C ALA A 175 6.94 3.20 8.99
N VAL A 176 7.10 2.12 8.22
CA VAL A 176 8.32 1.86 7.45
C VAL A 176 7.94 1.83 5.97
N ASN A 177 8.65 2.62 5.17
CA ASN A 177 8.38 2.79 3.75
C ASN A 177 9.55 2.30 2.90
N PHE A 178 9.30 1.35 2.01
CA PHE A 178 10.26 0.86 1.04
C PHE A 178 10.06 1.59 -0.29
N ASP A 179 10.89 2.59 -0.54
CA ASP A 179 10.62 3.61 -1.56
C ASP A 179 11.91 4.30 -1.99
N ALA A 180 12.01 4.63 -3.28
CA ALA A 180 13.09 5.43 -3.83
C ALA A 180 12.94 6.92 -3.44
N HIS A 181 11.74 7.34 -3.06
CA HIS A 181 11.37 8.66 -2.62
C HIS A 181 11.12 8.70 -1.11
N SER A 182 11.17 9.90 -0.52
CA SER A 182 10.86 10.07 0.91
C SER A 182 9.36 10.08 1.19
N ASP A 183 8.58 10.52 0.20
CA ASP A 183 7.19 10.95 0.31
C ASP A 183 6.87 11.85 1.52
N PHE A 184 7.89 12.62 1.88
CA PHE A 184 7.90 13.57 2.98
C PHE A 184 8.09 15.02 2.47
N ARG A 185 7.50 15.35 1.30
CA ARG A 185 7.53 16.70 0.72
C ARG A 185 6.71 17.69 1.53
N ILE A 186 6.86 18.98 1.24
CA ILE A 186 6.15 20.06 1.94
C ILE A 186 4.62 19.96 1.77
N LEU A 187 3.90 20.63 2.69
CA LEU A 187 2.44 20.69 2.72
C LEU A 187 1.90 21.76 1.75
N GLU A 188 2.13 21.56 0.45
CA GLU A 188 1.75 22.49 -0.62
C GLU A 188 0.36 22.22 -1.23
N GLY A 189 -0.35 21.24 -0.67
CA GLY A 189 -1.54 20.61 -1.24
C GLY A 189 -1.35 19.10 -1.36
N ARG A 190 -2.41 18.32 -1.17
CA ARG A 190 -2.33 16.85 -1.12
C ARG A 190 -1.98 16.25 -2.48
N HIS A 191 -0.95 15.41 -2.51
CA HIS A 191 -0.55 14.63 -3.69
C HIS A 191 0.20 13.36 -3.26
N SER A 192 0.73 12.55 -4.19
CA SER A 192 1.38 11.27 -3.84
C SER A 192 2.59 11.45 -2.93
N GLY A 193 3.49 12.38 -3.26
CA GLY A 193 4.75 12.57 -2.53
C GLY A 193 4.70 13.28 -1.16
N ASN A 194 3.55 13.46 -0.52
CA ASN A 194 3.46 14.10 0.80
C ASN A 194 2.49 13.46 1.80
N GLY A 195 2.01 12.23 1.53
CA GLY A 195 1.09 11.53 2.45
C GLY A 195 1.63 11.41 3.89
N PHE A 196 2.91 11.07 4.02
CA PHE A 196 3.57 10.92 5.32
C PHE A 196 3.76 12.25 6.05
N SER A 197 4.04 13.35 5.32
CA SER A 197 4.14 14.69 5.91
C SER A 197 2.84 15.11 6.58
N TYR A 198 1.70 14.95 5.89
CA TYR A 198 0.39 15.30 6.46
C TYR A 198 0.05 14.43 7.66
N ALA A 199 0.30 13.11 7.58
CA ALA A 199 0.04 12.21 8.70
C ALA A 199 0.92 12.53 9.92
N PHE A 200 2.16 12.97 9.70
CA PHE A 200 3.09 13.37 10.75
C PHE A 200 2.67 14.68 11.42
N GLU A 201 2.37 15.72 10.65
CA GLU A 201 2.01 17.05 11.16
C GLU A 201 0.64 17.04 11.86
N GLU A 202 -0.31 16.20 11.42
CA GLU A 202 -1.58 15.97 12.13
C GLU A 202 -1.46 15.03 13.35
N GLY A 203 -0.27 14.47 13.62
CA GLY A 203 -0.01 13.66 14.80
C GLY A 203 -0.47 12.19 14.72
N PHE A 204 -0.88 11.70 13.54
CA PHE A 204 -1.23 10.29 13.33
C PHE A 204 0.00 9.40 13.14
N LEU A 205 1.10 9.95 12.59
CA LEU A 205 2.38 9.27 12.40
C LEU A 205 3.40 9.72 13.46
N LYS A 206 3.81 8.79 14.33
CA LYS A 206 4.78 9.03 15.40
C LYS A 206 6.21 8.91 14.89
N ASN A 207 6.66 7.72 14.51
CA ASN A 207 7.97 7.49 13.92
C ASN A 207 7.84 7.01 12.47
N TYR A 208 8.72 7.52 11.61
CA TYR A 208 8.76 7.18 10.20
C TYR A 208 10.18 6.75 9.81
N PHE A 209 10.28 5.65 9.07
CA PHE A 209 11.54 5.20 8.49
C PHE A 209 11.41 5.00 6.99
N ILE A 210 12.23 5.71 6.21
CA ILE A 210 12.34 5.56 4.76
C ILE A 210 13.49 4.59 4.48
N PHE A 211 13.17 3.45 3.88
CA PHE A 211 14.11 2.41 3.55
C PHE A 211 14.41 2.46 2.05
N GLY A 212 15.67 2.76 1.71
CA GLY A 212 16.11 2.69 0.32
C GLY A 212 15.98 3.97 -0.48
N LEU A 213 15.96 5.14 0.19
CA LEU A 213 15.89 6.44 -0.47
C LEU A 213 16.98 6.59 -1.55
N HIS A 214 16.62 7.07 -2.73
CA HIS A 214 17.60 7.36 -3.79
C HIS A 214 18.15 8.78 -3.61
N GLU A 215 19.47 8.90 -3.53
CA GLU A 215 20.13 10.19 -3.33
C GLU A 215 19.84 11.16 -4.49
N SER A 216 19.76 10.63 -5.72
CA SER A 216 19.54 11.41 -6.94
C SER A 216 18.10 11.92 -7.10
N TYR A 217 17.12 11.36 -6.38
CA TYR A 217 15.72 11.78 -6.44
C TYR A 217 15.34 12.71 -5.28
N THR A 218 16.23 12.89 -4.31
CA THR A 218 15.92 13.60 -3.09
C THR A 218 16.39 15.06 -3.15
N SER A 219 15.45 16.00 -3.10
CA SER A 219 15.79 17.42 -3.06
C SER A 219 16.47 17.81 -1.74
N LYS A 220 17.34 18.83 -1.78
CA LYS A 220 17.95 19.42 -0.58
C LYS A 220 16.91 19.83 0.47
N ASN A 221 15.79 20.42 0.05
CA ASN A 221 14.73 20.85 0.96
C ASN A 221 14.15 19.67 1.76
N VAL A 222 13.90 18.53 1.10
CA VAL A 222 13.43 17.31 1.79
C VAL A 222 14.47 16.81 2.79
N LEU A 223 15.76 16.80 2.44
CA LEU A 223 16.82 16.41 3.36
C LEU A 223 16.90 17.35 4.57
N ASP A 224 16.76 18.66 4.37
CA ASP A 224 16.75 19.65 5.44
C ASP A 224 15.55 19.45 6.38
N ILE A 225 14.35 19.16 5.84
CA ILE A 225 13.15 18.83 6.62
C ILE A 225 13.38 17.58 7.46
N ILE A 226 13.88 16.48 6.86
CA ILE A 226 14.14 15.23 7.57
C ILE A 226 15.19 15.45 8.66
N LYS A 227 16.26 16.19 8.36
CA LYS A 227 17.30 16.53 9.34
C LYS A 227 16.74 17.30 10.54
N SER A 228 15.79 18.21 10.33
CA SER A 228 15.12 18.93 11.43
C SER A 228 14.22 18.05 12.31
N LYS A 229 13.90 16.83 11.86
CA LYS A 229 13.00 15.86 12.51
C LYS A 229 13.68 14.50 12.77
N ASN A 230 15.03 14.47 12.81
CA ASN A 230 15.84 13.24 12.80
C ASN A 230 15.56 12.25 13.94
N ASP A 231 15.02 12.72 15.08
CA ASP A 231 14.62 11.85 16.19
C ASP A 231 13.43 10.96 15.85
N ARG A 232 12.56 11.40 14.94
CA ARG A 232 11.30 10.72 14.58
C ARG A 232 11.26 10.24 13.13
N VAL A 233 11.94 10.95 12.21
CA VAL A 233 12.03 10.60 10.79
C VAL A 233 13.46 10.22 10.46
N LYS A 234 13.66 8.96 10.07
CA LYS A 234 14.97 8.41 9.71
C LYS A 234 14.92 7.79 8.33
N TYR A 235 16.10 7.63 7.75
CA TYR A 235 16.24 6.95 6.47
C TYR A 235 17.59 6.25 6.36
N ASN A 236 17.64 5.31 5.43
CA ASN A 236 18.88 4.91 4.78
C ASN A 236 18.70 5.06 3.27
N THR A 237 19.80 4.95 2.53
CA THR A 237 19.76 5.10 1.07
C THR A 237 20.05 3.80 0.36
N TYR A 238 19.47 3.65 -0.83
CA TYR A 238 19.86 2.59 -1.75
C TYR A 238 21.35 2.68 -2.09
N ASP A 239 21.87 3.88 -2.30
CA ASP A 239 23.26 4.12 -2.67
C ASP A 239 24.26 3.64 -1.60
N GLU A 240 24.03 3.95 -0.32
CA GLU A 240 24.84 3.44 0.80
C GLU A 240 24.81 1.91 0.88
N ILE A 241 23.69 1.27 0.56
CA ILE A 241 23.49 -0.18 0.74
C ILE A 241 23.98 -0.98 -0.48
N LYS A 242 23.69 -0.54 -1.70
CA LYS A 242 23.83 -1.32 -2.93
C LYS A 242 24.93 -0.83 -3.85
N ILE A 243 25.24 0.47 -3.84
CA ILE A 243 26.25 1.06 -4.73
C ILE A 243 27.59 1.15 -4.02
N ARG A 244 27.65 1.89 -2.92
CA ARG A 244 28.88 2.08 -2.13
C ARG A 244 29.12 0.96 -1.12
N GLN A 245 28.08 0.22 -0.77
CA GLN A 245 28.12 -0.91 0.18
C GLN A 245 28.72 -0.53 1.55
N GLU A 246 28.47 0.70 1.97
CA GLU A 246 28.84 1.24 3.29
C GLU A 246 27.95 0.65 4.40
N LYS A 247 26.73 0.24 4.03
CA LYS A 247 25.74 -0.35 4.92
C LYS A 247 25.31 -1.73 4.41
N HIS A 248 24.99 -2.63 5.34
CA HIS A 248 24.49 -3.96 5.00
C HIS A 248 22.98 -4.04 5.13
N TYR A 249 22.31 -4.53 4.08
CA TYR A 249 20.85 -4.64 3.99
C TYR A 249 20.20 -5.24 5.26
N GLN A 250 20.72 -6.36 5.75
CA GLN A 250 20.18 -7.05 6.94
C GLN A 250 20.36 -6.25 8.24
N SER A 251 21.45 -5.49 8.37
CA SER A 251 21.67 -4.61 9.52
C SER A 251 20.72 -3.42 9.47
N GLU A 252 20.53 -2.86 8.29
CA GLU A 252 19.62 -1.76 8.04
C GLU A 252 18.16 -2.13 8.30
N LEU A 253 17.71 -3.34 7.93
CA LEU A 253 16.38 -3.85 8.27
C LEU A 253 16.16 -3.83 9.79
N LYS A 254 17.16 -4.28 10.56
CA LYS A 254 17.10 -4.27 12.02
C LYS A 254 17.07 -2.85 12.58
N LEU A 255 17.92 -1.95 12.07
CA LEU A 255 17.94 -0.54 12.51
C LEU A 255 16.59 0.15 12.27
N ALA A 256 16.02 -0.05 11.08
CA ALA A 256 14.69 0.45 10.75
C ALA A 256 13.62 -0.13 11.70
N TYR A 257 13.67 -1.44 11.98
CA TYR A 257 12.78 -2.06 12.94
C TYR A 257 12.95 -1.52 14.36
N GLU A 258 14.17 -1.34 14.86
CA GLU A 258 14.42 -0.76 16.19
C GLU A 258 13.79 0.63 16.34
N HIS A 259 13.76 1.42 15.27
CA HIS A 259 13.14 2.75 15.25
C HIS A 259 11.60 2.73 15.33
N ILE A 260 10.96 1.74 14.70
CA ILE A 260 9.50 1.68 14.53
C ILE A 260 8.80 0.65 15.44
N LYS A 261 9.54 -0.29 16.05
CA LYS A 261 8.94 -1.42 16.81
C LYS A 261 8.21 -1.01 18.10
N GLY A 262 8.46 0.20 18.61
CA GLY A 262 7.92 0.67 19.89
C GLY A 262 6.40 0.85 19.92
N ASP A 263 5.73 0.81 18.76
CA ASP A 263 4.28 0.86 18.65
C ASP A 263 3.80 0.06 17.42
N SER A 264 2.48 0.02 17.20
CA SER A 264 1.85 -0.42 15.96
C SER A 264 2.44 0.34 14.76
N TYR A 265 2.60 -0.34 13.63
CA TYR A 265 3.14 0.29 12.43
C TYR A 265 2.53 -0.22 11.12
N GLY A 266 2.56 0.65 10.12
CA GLY A 266 2.29 0.33 8.72
C GLY A 266 3.53 -0.17 7.99
N ILE A 267 3.33 -1.11 7.06
CA ILE A 267 4.33 -1.49 6.06
C ILE A 267 3.87 -0.89 4.72
N GLU A 268 4.69 -0.01 4.16
CA GLU A 268 4.45 0.67 2.89
C GLU A 268 5.48 0.16 1.88
N ILE A 269 5.01 -0.24 0.70
CA ILE A 269 5.86 -0.73 -0.38
C ILE A 269 5.48 0.03 -1.65
N ASP A 270 6.37 0.93 -2.05
CA ASP A 270 6.29 1.61 -3.34
C ASP A 270 6.93 0.74 -4.42
N LEU A 271 6.16 0.36 -5.44
CA LEU A 271 6.66 -0.46 -6.53
C LEU A 271 7.60 0.30 -7.48
N ASP A 272 7.69 1.63 -7.40
CA ASP A 272 8.65 2.41 -8.18
C ASP A 272 10.11 2.22 -7.71
N SER A 273 10.31 1.68 -6.51
CA SER A 273 11.64 1.36 -5.95
C SER A 273 12.26 0.07 -6.49
N VAL A 274 11.50 -0.69 -7.30
CA VAL A 274 11.90 -1.99 -7.85
C VAL A 274 12.17 -1.85 -9.35
N PRO A 275 13.37 -2.25 -9.84
CA PRO A 275 13.72 -2.11 -11.25
C PRO A 275 12.74 -2.80 -12.20
N ASN A 276 12.41 -2.14 -13.31
CA ASN A 276 11.56 -2.65 -14.38
C ASN A 276 10.13 -3.03 -13.96
N ILE A 277 9.63 -2.53 -12.83
CA ILE A 277 8.23 -2.67 -12.47
C ILE A 277 7.45 -1.48 -13.03
N PRO A 278 6.42 -1.71 -13.88
CA PRO A 278 5.58 -0.63 -14.39
C PRO A 278 5.00 0.22 -13.26
N SER A 279 5.36 1.51 -13.26
CA SER A 279 4.92 2.53 -12.31
C SER A 279 5.05 3.92 -12.92
N SER A 280 4.54 4.94 -12.23
CA SER A 280 4.67 6.34 -12.65
C SER A 280 6.14 6.73 -12.87
N ALA A 281 7.01 6.39 -11.91
CA ALA A 281 8.44 6.71 -11.89
C ALA A 281 9.33 5.47 -12.14
N MET A 282 8.94 4.58 -13.05
CA MET A 282 9.68 3.35 -13.38
C MET A 282 11.19 3.60 -13.58
N THR A 283 12.00 2.77 -12.94
CA THR A 283 13.47 2.88 -12.91
C THR A 283 14.15 1.58 -13.34
N LEU A 284 15.44 1.68 -13.73
CA LEU A 284 16.34 0.54 -13.95
C LEU A 284 17.25 0.25 -12.74
N SER A 285 17.26 1.14 -11.75
CA SER A 285 18.12 1.05 -10.56
C SER A 285 17.24 1.05 -9.31
N GLY A 286 17.52 0.16 -8.37
CA GLY A 286 16.69 -0.08 -7.19
C GLY A 286 16.92 -1.48 -6.62
N PHE A 287 16.21 -1.81 -5.55
CA PHE A 287 16.32 -3.13 -4.93
C PHE A 287 15.63 -4.21 -5.77
N SER A 288 16.16 -5.43 -5.73
CA SER A 288 15.58 -6.57 -6.42
C SER A 288 14.19 -6.95 -5.88
N VAL A 289 13.43 -7.69 -6.70
CA VAL A 289 12.16 -8.30 -6.29
C VAL A 289 12.36 -9.20 -5.06
N GLU A 290 13.47 -9.94 -4.99
CA GLU A 290 13.80 -10.78 -3.84
C GLU A 290 13.99 -9.94 -2.57
N GLU A 291 14.66 -8.79 -2.66
CA GLU A 291 14.92 -7.91 -1.52
C GLU A 291 13.63 -7.29 -0.97
N VAL A 292 12.76 -6.73 -1.83
CA VAL A 292 11.47 -6.17 -1.36
C VAL A 292 10.57 -7.25 -0.72
N ARG A 293 10.62 -8.48 -1.22
CA ARG A 293 9.91 -9.63 -0.60
C ARG A 293 10.50 -10.00 0.75
N GLN A 294 11.83 -9.95 0.90
CA GLN A 294 12.50 -10.13 2.20
C GLN A 294 12.13 -9.01 3.17
N PHE A 295 12.09 -7.75 2.72
CA PHE A 295 11.64 -6.60 3.52
C PHE A 295 10.22 -6.82 4.03
N CYS A 296 9.29 -7.14 3.12
CA CYS A 296 7.90 -7.40 3.46
C CYS A 296 7.77 -8.51 4.50
N SER A 297 8.44 -9.65 4.28
CA SER A 297 8.43 -10.77 5.22
C SER A 297 9.09 -10.44 6.56
N PHE A 298 10.13 -9.61 6.58
CA PHE A 298 10.84 -9.23 7.80
C PHE A 298 9.92 -8.40 8.70
N PHE A 299 9.39 -7.30 8.17
CA PHE A 299 8.51 -6.41 8.95
C PHE A 299 7.15 -7.02 9.27
N ALA A 300 6.63 -7.91 8.43
CA ALA A 300 5.38 -8.61 8.72
C ALA A 300 5.52 -9.64 9.85
N LYS A 301 6.75 -10.10 10.18
CA LYS A 301 7.01 -11.12 11.22
C LYS A 301 6.98 -10.54 12.64
N HIS A 302 6.10 -9.58 12.91
CA HIS A 302 5.94 -8.95 14.21
C HIS A 302 4.48 -8.59 14.47
N LYS A 303 4.05 -8.68 15.74
CA LYS A 303 2.64 -8.46 16.16
C LYS A 303 2.16 -7.02 15.96
N ASN A 304 3.09 -6.07 15.84
CA ASN A 304 2.78 -4.65 15.70
C ASN A 304 2.51 -4.22 14.23
N ALA A 305 2.78 -5.09 13.25
CA ALA A 305 2.45 -4.82 11.85
C ALA A 305 0.93 -4.76 11.67
N SER A 306 0.39 -3.54 11.51
CA SER A 306 -1.03 -3.26 11.62
C SER A 306 -1.75 -3.19 10.28
N TYR A 307 -1.02 -2.91 9.19
CA TYR A 307 -1.50 -3.02 7.82
C TYR A 307 -0.33 -3.19 6.84
N LEU A 308 -0.66 -3.58 5.61
CA LEU A 308 0.23 -3.53 4.44
C LEU A 308 -0.41 -2.66 3.36
N HIS A 309 0.36 -1.79 2.73
CA HIS A 309 -0.04 -1.05 1.55
C HIS A 309 1.01 -1.23 0.44
N ILE A 310 0.53 -1.53 -0.76
CA ILE A 310 1.35 -1.69 -1.96
C ILE A 310 0.83 -0.70 -3.00
N CYS A 311 1.60 0.33 -3.32
CA CYS A 311 1.22 1.48 -4.14
C CYS A 311 1.99 1.56 -5.47
N GLU A 312 1.59 2.53 -6.31
CA GLU A 312 2.25 3.00 -7.55
C GLU A 312 2.36 1.98 -8.70
N GLY A 313 2.12 0.69 -8.46
CA GLY A 313 2.07 -0.33 -9.50
C GLY A 313 1.07 0.04 -10.59
N ALA A 314 1.53 0.19 -11.83
CA ALA A 314 0.72 0.62 -12.96
C ALA A 314 0.78 -0.41 -14.10
N PRO A 315 0.03 -1.53 -14.01
CA PRO A 315 0.01 -2.55 -15.07
C PRO A 315 -0.19 -1.99 -16.48
N SER A 316 -1.01 -0.94 -16.63
CA SER A 316 -1.26 -0.27 -17.92
C SER A 316 -0.06 0.48 -18.52
N LEU A 317 1.00 0.72 -17.74
CA LEU A 317 2.26 1.29 -18.23
C LEU A 317 3.30 0.22 -18.60
N GLY A 318 2.98 -1.06 -18.40
CA GLY A 318 3.84 -2.18 -18.75
C GLY A 318 3.75 -2.60 -20.21
N GLU A 319 4.53 -3.61 -20.58
CA GLU A 319 4.46 -4.20 -21.93
C GLU A 319 3.19 -5.06 -22.11
N ASP A 320 2.55 -4.93 -23.28
CA ASP A 320 1.34 -5.68 -23.67
C ASP A 320 1.47 -7.20 -23.58
N LYS A 321 2.69 -7.73 -23.69
CA LYS A 321 2.94 -9.17 -23.69
C LYS A 321 2.72 -9.81 -22.33
N ASN A 322 2.82 -9.04 -21.24
CA ASN A 322 2.79 -9.58 -19.88
C ASN A 322 2.05 -8.69 -18.87
N PRO A 323 0.78 -8.30 -19.13
CA PRO A 323 0.01 -7.38 -18.28
C PRO A 323 -0.22 -7.91 -16.85
N GLN A 324 -0.04 -9.20 -16.63
CA GLN A 324 -0.24 -9.90 -15.36
C GLN A 324 0.92 -9.76 -14.37
N LEU A 325 2.12 -9.34 -14.78
CA LEU A 325 3.32 -9.46 -13.95
C LEU A 325 3.28 -8.59 -12.69
N VAL A 326 2.76 -7.36 -12.79
CA VAL A 326 2.61 -6.46 -11.64
C VAL A 326 1.63 -7.09 -10.62
N GLY A 327 0.46 -7.54 -11.07
CA GLY A 327 -0.49 -8.23 -10.20
C GLY A 327 0.06 -9.53 -9.58
N LYS A 328 0.94 -10.23 -10.30
CA LYS A 328 1.64 -11.42 -9.80
C LYS A 328 2.64 -11.08 -8.69
N LEU A 329 3.43 -10.02 -8.88
CA LEU A 329 4.36 -9.51 -7.87
C LEU A 329 3.61 -9.08 -6.61
N ILE A 330 2.54 -8.30 -6.77
CA ILE A 330 1.66 -7.90 -5.66
C ILE A 330 1.11 -9.14 -4.94
N GLY A 331 0.66 -10.16 -5.69
CA GLY A 331 0.22 -11.44 -5.14
C GLY A 331 1.29 -12.13 -4.28
N TYR A 332 2.57 -12.11 -4.67
CA TYR A 332 3.66 -12.62 -3.85
C TYR A 332 3.80 -11.82 -2.55
N LEU A 333 3.86 -10.49 -2.62
CA LEU A 333 3.98 -9.62 -1.44
C LEU A 333 2.84 -9.83 -0.45
N ILE A 334 1.59 -9.95 -0.93
CA ILE A 334 0.43 -10.30 -0.09
C ILE A 334 0.65 -11.63 0.63
N THR A 335 1.09 -12.68 -0.08
CA THR A 335 1.31 -13.98 0.56
C THR A 335 2.50 -13.97 1.51
N ASP A 336 3.56 -13.22 1.21
CA ASP A 336 4.74 -13.11 2.07
C ASP A 336 4.39 -12.41 3.39
N PHE A 337 3.59 -11.34 3.33
CA PHE A 337 3.02 -10.69 4.51
C PHE A 337 2.16 -11.65 5.33
N ILE A 338 1.19 -12.34 4.71
CA ILE A 338 0.29 -13.26 5.43
C ILE A 338 1.07 -14.40 6.09
N LYS A 339 2.02 -15.03 5.38
CA LYS A 339 2.84 -16.12 5.92
C LYS A 339 3.65 -15.67 7.13
N ALA A 340 4.32 -14.52 7.03
CA ALA A 340 5.14 -13.99 8.11
C ALA A 340 4.29 -13.55 9.31
N HIS A 341 3.23 -12.78 9.06
CA HIS A 341 2.38 -12.21 10.11
C HIS A 341 1.57 -13.28 10.85
N SER A 342 1.03 -14.28 10.14
CA SER A 342 0.30 -15.38 10.79
C SER A 342 1.20 -16.24 11.68
N SER A 343 2.51 -16.27 11.46
CA SER A 343 3.45 -17.07 12.25
C SER A 343 3.68 -16.54 13.66
N VAL A 344 3.48 -15.24 13.89
CA VAL A 344 3.72 -14.58 15.20
C VAL A 344 2.44 -14.32 15.99
N LEU A 345 1.30 -14.64 15.41
CA LEU A 345 -0.03 -14.50 16.02
C LEU A 345 -0.61 -15.85 16.47
N LYS A 346 0.24 -16.87 16.58
CA LYS A 346 -0.11 -18.16 17.18
C LYS A 346 -0.11 -18.08 18.69
#